data_AF-A0A193LC67-F1
#
_entry.id   AF-A0A193LC67-F1
#
_cell.length_a   1.000
_cell.length_b   1.000
_cell.length_c   1.000
_cell.angle_alpha   90.00
_cell.angle_beta   90.00
_cell.angle_gamma   90.00
#
_symmetry.space_group_name_H-M   'P 1'
#
loop_
_entity.id
_entity.type
_entity.pdbx_description
1 polymer ?
#
loop_
_entity_poly.entity_id
_entity_poly.type
_entity_poly.pdbx_seq_one_letter_code
_entity_poly.pdbx_strand_id
1 'polypeptide(L)'
;MQRLKTTGAAWLMAALLSGCGTLPDTTLGHKCGIPDGVGCLSTQEVYNRTVAGDLPGLQTIEGAPTRGRDTELPIATDDAPTVIRTRAMYAPPEELRIWVNQWRDVDGDLHDDAFIYVVVGEGQWLVRD
;
A
#
# COMPACT_ATOMS: atom_id res chain seq x y z
N MET A 1 41.34 -15.87 -32.58
CA MET A 1 39.90 -16.18 -32.69
C MET A 1 39.08 -15.85 -31.42
N GLN A 2 39.59 -15.04 -30.48
CA GLN A 2 38.96 -14.82 -29.16
C GLN A 2 38.26 -13.46 -29.01
N ARG A 3 38.59 -12.47 -29.86
CA ARG A 3 37.96 -11.13 -29.84
C ARG A 3 36.59 -11.05 -30.54
N LEU A 4 36.21 -12.08 -31.31
CA LEU A 4 34.92 -12.13 -32.01
C LEU A 4 33.78 -12.67 -31.13
N LYS A 5 34.11 -13.41 -30.07
CA LYS A 5 33.11 -13.97 -29.13
C LYS A 5 32.65 -12.94 -28.09
N THR A 6 33.53 -12.02 -27.70
CA THR A 6 33.23 -10.98 -26.70
C THR A 6 32.34 -9.87 -27.23
N THR A 7 32.41 -9.56 -28.52
CA THR A 7 31.58 -8.54 -29.15
C THR A 7 30.13 -9.00 -29.34
N GLY A 8 29.91 -10.29 -29.64
CA GLY A 8 28.56 -10.85 -29.78
C GLY A 8 27.77 -10.88 -28.46
N ALA A 9 28.43 -11.22 -27.35
CA ALA A 9 27.80 -11.23 -26.03
C ALA A 9 27.40 -9.82 -25.55
N ALA A 10 28.21 -8.81 -25.85
CA ALA A 10 27.91 -7.41 -25.52
C ALA A 10 26.70 -6.88 -26.30
N TRP A 11 26.56 -7.25 -27.58
CA TRP A 11 25.40 -6.89 -28.40
C TRP A 11 24.12 -7.59 -27.94
N LEU A 12 24.20 -8.87 -27.56
CA LEU A 12 23.04 -9.60 -27.01
C LEU A 12 22.54 -8.98 -25.69
N MET A 13 23.47 -8.54 -24.83
CA MET A 13 23.13 -7.91 -23.56
C MET A 13 22.52 -6.51 -23.75
N ALA A 14 23.01 -5.72 -24.72
CA ALA A 14 22.41 -4.43 -25.06
C ALA A 14 20.99 -4.55 -25.66
N ALA A 15 20.72 -5.62 -26.41
CA ALA A 15 19.39 -5.88 -26.98
C ALA A 15 18.34 -6.29 -25.92
N LEU A 16 18.76 -6.85 -24.78
CA LEU A 16 17.85 -7.26 -23.70
C LEU A 16 17.43 -6.09 -22.79
N LEU A 17 18.15 -4.95 -22.82
CA LEU A 17 17.87 -3.79 -21.96
C LEU A 17 16.94 -2.73 -22.59
N SER A 18 16.56 -2.87 -23.87
CA SER A 18 15.74 -1.86 -24.57
C SER A 18 14.23 -1.94 -24.27
N GLY A 19 13.79 -2.84 -23.37
CA GLY A 19 12.37 -3.08 -23.08
C GLY A 19 11.73 -2.22 -21.98
N CYS A 20 12.49 -1.44 -21.21
CA CYS A 20 11.96 -0.81 -19.99
C CYS A 20 11.51 0.66 -20.16
N GLY A 21 11.34 1.14 -21.40
CA GLY A 21 11.03 2.54 -21.70
C GLY A 21 9.59 2.86 -22.09
N THR A 22 8.75 1.86 -22.36
CA THR A 22 7.38 2.10 -22.84
C THR A 22 6.38 1.93 -21.71
N LEU A 23 6.49 2.77 -20.67
CA LEU A 23 5.32 3.08 -19.86
C LEU A 23 4.45 4.01 -20.71
N PRO A 24 3.20 3.64 -21.03
CA PRO A 24 2.30 4.56 -21.69
C PRO A 24 2.13 5.78 -20.78
N ASP A 25 2.49 6.92 -21.37
CA ASP A 25 2.27 8.27 -20.91
C ASP A 25 1.01 8.35 -20.02
N THR A 26 1.17 8.81 -18.78
CA THR A 26 0.10 9.00 -17.78
C THR A 26 -0.94 10.04 -18.24
N THR A 27 -0.81 10.57 -19.45
CA THR A 27 -1.76 11.43 -20.16
C THR A 27 -2.73 10.65 -21.07
N LEU A 28 -2.87 9.32 -20.89
CA LEU A 28 -4.02 8.58 -21.41
C LEU A 28 -5.30 9.20 -20.85
N GLY A 29 -5.86 10.15 -21.60
CA GLY A 29 -7.04 10.93 -21.24
C GLY A 29 -8.09 10.04 -20.60
N HIS A 30 -8.42 10.34 -19.35
CA HIS A 30 -9.32 9.53 -18.55
C HIS A 30 -10.71 9.53 -19.19
N LYS A 31 -11.04 8.47 -19.95
CA LYS A 31 -12.41 8.23 -20.44
C LYS A 31 -13.37 7.75 -19.34
N CYS A 32 -12.87 7.50 -18.13
CA CYS A 32 -13.72 7.45 -16.95
C CYS A 32 -14.11 8.90 -16.62
N GLY A 33 -15.41 9.19 -16.49
CA GLY A 33 -15.97 10.52 -16.17
C GLY A 33 -15.56 11.05 -14.80
N ILE A 34 -14.26 11.17 -14.58
CA ILE A 34 -13.59 11.76 -13.43
C ILE A 34 -13.44 13.25 -13.77
N PRO A 35 -13.87 14.17 -12.88
CA PRO A 35 -13.66 15.59 -13.08
C PRO A 35 -12.18 15.89 -13.29
N ASP A 36 -11.86 16.71 -14.30
CA ASP A 36 -10.51 17.19 -14.51
C ASP A 36 -10.01 17.91 -13.25
N GLY A 37 -8.95 17.39 -12.63
CA GLY A 37 -8.37 18.00 -11.42
C GLY A 37 -7.63 17.03 -10.49
N VAL A 38 -7.91 15.72 -10.56
CA VAL A 38 -7.19 14.70 -9.77
C VAL A 38 -6.40 13.77 -10.68
N GLY A 39 -5.26 14.26 -11.17
CA GLY A 39 -4.29 13.40 -11.87
C GLY A 39 -3.75 12.30 -10.95
N CYS A 40 -3.37 11.15 -11.52
CA CYS A 40 -2.71 10.09 -10.76
C CYS A 40 -1.33 10.57 -10.29
N LEU A 41 -1.10 10.59 -8.98
CA LEU A 41 0.20 10.84 -8.37
C LEU A 41 0.80 9.52 -7.88
N SER A 42 2.14 9.43 -7.85
CA SER A 42 2.81 8.32 -7.18
C SER A 42 2.57 8.36 -5.66
N THR A 43 2.65 7.21 -4.98
CA THR A 43 2.50 7.13 -3.52
C THR A 43 3.48 8.05 -2.78
N GLN A 44 4.70 8.20 -3.31
CA GLN A 44 5.71 9.10 -2.77
C GLN A 44 5.33 10.58 -2.96
N GLU A 45 4.80 10.95 -4.13
CA GLU A 45 4.31 12.32 -4.36
C GLU A 45 3.14 12.66 -3.46
N VAL A 46 2.22 11.73 -3.26
CA VAL A 46 1.11 11.91 -2.31
C VAL A 46 1.66 12.15 -0.90
N TYR A 47 2.62 11.35 -0.44
CA TYR A 47 3.24 11.54 0.87
C TYR A 47 3.90 12.92 1.01
N ASN A 48 4.76 13.30 0.05
CA ASN A 48 5.46 14.58 0.09
C ASN A 48 4.48 15.77 0.05
N ARG A 49 3.43 15.69 -0.76
CA ARG A 49 2.41 16.71 -0.89
C ARG A 49 1.51 16.80 0.35
N THR A 50 1.27 15.67 1.02
CA THR A 50 0.57 15.63 2.33
C THR A 50 1.39 16.34 3.39
N VAL A 51 2.69 16.08 3.46
CA VAL A 51 3.61 16.77 4.39
C VAL A 51 3.70 18.27 4.08
N ALA A 52 3.65 18.64 2.80
CA ALA A 52 3.64 20.03 2.35
C ALA A 52 2.27 20.72 2.50
N GLY A 53 1.19 19.97 2.81
CA GLY A 53 -0.17 20.51 2.90
C GLY A 53 -0.80 20.95 1.57
N ASP A 54 -0.26 20.51 0.43
CA ASP A 54 -0.61 20.99 -0.92
C ASP A 54 -1.51 19.99 -1.68
N LEU A 55 -2.42 19.32 -0.97
CA LEU A 55 -3.29 18.31 -1.59
C LEU A 55 -4.51 18.97 -2.28
N PRO A 56 -4.73 18.74 -3.59
CA PRO A 56 -5.94 19.19 -4.26
C PRO A 56 -7.17 18.51 -3.63
N GLY A 57 -8.16 19.31 -3.21
CA GLY A 57 -9.36 18.86 -2.49
C GLY A 57 -9.31 19.06 -0.97
N LEU A 58 -8.14 19.40 -0.42
CA LEU A 58 -7.97 19.84 0.97
C LEU A 58 -7.87 21.36 1.10
N GLN A 59 -8.21 22.12 0.05
CA GLN A 59 -8.28 23.57 0.16
C GLN A 59 -9.29 23.92 1.24
N THR A 60 -8.75 24.31 2.40
CA THR A 60 -9.45 24.93 3.50
C THR A 60 -10.43 25.94 2.91
N ILE A 61 -11.71 25.79 3.22
CA ILE A 61 -12.73 26.81 2.97
C ILE A 61 -12.15 28.11 3.52
N GLU A 62 -11.85 29.09 2.65
CA GLU A 62 -11.26 30.37 3.05
C GLU A 62 -12.12 30.98 4.16
N GLY A 63 -11.53 31.08 5.36
CA GLY A 63 -12.22 31.54 6.57
C GLY A 63 -11.96 30.72 7.84
N ALA A 64 -11.29 29.56 7.76
CA ALA A 64 -10.92 28.82 8.97
C ALA A 64 -9.73 29.49 9.68
N PRO A 65 -9.89 29.95 10.94
CA PRO A 65 -8.81 30.63 11.65
C PRO A 65 -7.70 29.64 12.03
N THR A 66 -6.45 30.00 11.71
CA THR A 66 -5.24 29.35 12.22
C THR A 66 -5.19 29.54 13.73
N ARG A 67 -5.73 28.58 14.49
CA ARG A 67 -5.62 28.61 15.94
C ARG A 67 -4.33 27.92 16.36
N GLY A 68 -3.33 28.74 16.66
CA GLY A 68 -2.20 28.36 17.48
C GLY A 68 -2.67 27.68 18.76
N ARG A 69 -1.79 26.82 19.27
CA ARG A 69 -1.87 26.20 20.61
C ARG A 69 -2.55 27.13 21.62
N ASP A 70 -3.45 26.54 22.39
CA ASP A 70 -4.02 27.13 23.60
C ASP A 70 -5.21 28.07 23.34
N THR A 71 -6.30 27.50 22.82
CA THR A 71 -7.61 27.91 23.31
C THR A 71 -8.53 26.70 23.31
N GLU A 72 -9.09 26.41 24.49
CA GLU A 72 -10.29 25.60 24.68
C GLU A 72 -11.30 25.94 23.58
N LEU A 73 -11.46 25.04 22.61
CA LEU A 73 -12.47 25.19 21.57
C LEU A 73 -13.82 24.89 22.22
N PRO A 74 -14.84 25.76 22.07
CA PRO A 74 -16.19 25.38 22.47
C PRO A 74 -16.55 24.14 21.64
N ILE A 75 -16.86 23.05 22.33
CA ILE A 75 -17.41 21.84 21.73
C ILE A 75 -18.67 22.28 20.98
N ALA A 76 -18.58 22.34 19.65
CA ALA A 76 -19.74 22.50 18.81
C ALA A 76 -20.61 21.26 19.03
N THR A 77 -21.68 21.45 19.77
CA THR A 77 -22.72 20.44 19.96
C THR A 77 -23.47 20.26 18.64
N ASP A 78 -23.61 18.99 18.27
CA ASP A 78 -24.63 18.39 17.40
C ASP A 78 -24.41 18.17 15.90
N ASP A 79 -23.32 18.59 15.24
CA ASP A 79 -23.12 18.24 13.81
C ASP A 79 -21.65 17.97 13.40
N ALA A 80 -20.82 17.49 14.32
CA ALA A 80 -19.59 16.85 13.89
C ALA A 80 -19.97 15.57 13.11
N PRO A 81 -19.43 15.32 11.88
CA PRO A 81 -19.65 14.05 11.21
C PRO A 81 -19.17 12.99 12.19
N THR A 82 -20.11 12.21 12.69
CA THR A 82 -19.79 11.05 13.50
C THR A 82 -18.90 10.23 12.59
N VAL A 83 -17.60 10.16 12.92
CA VAL A 83 -16.74 9.13 12.35
C VAL A 83 -17.38 7.85 12.83
N ILE A 84 -18.27 7.30 12.00
CA ILE A 84 -18.80 5.97 12.17
C ILE A 84 -17.53 5.16 12.22
N ARG A 85 -17.19 4.63 13.40
CA ARG A 85 -16.17 3.61 13.52
C ARG A 85 -16.72 2.46 12.72
N THR A 86 -16.38 2.42 11.43
CA THR A 86 -16.78 1.38 10.52
C THR A 86 -16.19 0.12 11.13
N ARG A 87 -17.05 -0.77 11.60
CA ARG A 87 -16.60 -2.12 11.90
C ARG A 87 -16.06 -2.67 10.59
N ALA A 88 -14.93 -3.36 10.65
CA ALA A 88 -14.39 -4.03 9.47
C ALA A 88 -15.50 -4.89 8.85
N MET A 89 -15.85 -4.63 7.58
CA MET A 89 -16.85 -5.41 6.84
C MET A 89 -16.37 -6.84 6.55
N TYR A 90 -15.08 -7.12 6.75
CA TYR A 90 -14.50 -8.44 6.62
C TYR A 90 -13.95 -8.89 7.96
N ALA A 91 -14.43 -10.03 8.45
CA ALA A 91 -13.78 -10.75 9.53
C ALA A 91 -12.65 -11.60 8.92
N PRO A 92 -11.38 -11.42 9.34
CA PRO A 92 -10.29 -12.24 8.84
C PRO A 92 -10.46 -13.71 9.25
N PRO A 93 -9.82 -14.65 8.53
CA PRO A 93 -9.82 -16.06 8.92
C PRO A 93 -9.23 -16.26 10.31
N GLU A 94 -9.71 -17.28 11.01
CA GLU A 94 -9.15 -17.71 12.29
C GLU A 94 -7.97 -18.65 12.02
N GLU A 95 -6.81 -18.33 12.59
CA GLU A 95 -5.57 -19.08 12.40
C GLU A 95 -5.08 -19.68 13.72
N LEU A 96 -4.81 -20.98 13.71
CA LEU A 96 -4.09 -21.69 14.76
C LEU A 96 -2.60 -21.70 14.44
N ARG A 97 -1.80 -21.23 15.40
CA ARG A 97 -0.33 -21.30 15.34
C ARG A 97 0.18 -22.37 16.29
N ILE A 98 0.83 -23.39 15.73
CA ILE A 98 1.48 -24.47 16.48
C ILE A 98 2.97 -24.19 16.49
N TRP A 99 3.56 -24.14 17.69
CA TRP A 99 5.01 -24.06 17.86
C TRP A 99 5.59 -25.46 17.94
N VAL A 100 6.67 -25.70 17.21
CA VAL A 100 7.46 -26.92 17.26
C VAL A 100 8.83 -26.53 17.79
N ASN A 101 9.21 -27.09 18.94
CA ASN A 101 10.52 -26.86 19.53
C ASN A 101 11.62 -27.54 18.69
N GLN A 102 12.87 -27.12 18.93
CA GLN A 102 14.04 -27.79 18.35
C GLN A 102 14.05 -29.28 18.69
N TRP A 103 14.33 -30.12 17.70
CA TRP A 103 14.36 -31.57 17.86
C TRP A 103 15.45 -32.18 16.98
N ARG A 104 15.91 -33.38 17.35
CA ARG A 104 16.89 -34.14 16.57
C ARG A 104 16.21 -35.35 15.95
N ASP A 105 16.42 -35.59 14.67
CA ASP A 105 15.84 -36.74 13.99
C ASP A 105 16.63 -38.04 14.21
N VAL A 106 16.18 -39.10 13.56
CA VAL A 106 16.76 -40.45 13.67
C VAL A 106 18.16 -40.55 13.08
N ASP A 107 18.49 -39.69 12.12
CA ASP A 107 19.80 -39.61 11.48
C ASP A 107 20.77 -38.73 12.29
N GLY A 108 20.23 -38.01 13.27
CA GLY A 108 20.98 -37.17 14.19
C GLY A 108 21.06 -35.72 13.74
N ASP A 109 20.27 -35.28 12.76
CA ASP A 109 20.24 -33.89 12.34
C ASP A 109 19.40 -33.04 13.29
N LEU A 110 19.88 -31.85 13.64
CA LEU A 110 19.18 -30.92 14.51
C LEU A 110 18.27 -30.02 13.66
N HIS A 111 16.96 -30.13 13.87
CA HIS A 111 15.96 -29.24 13.32
C HIS A 111 15.75 -28.05 14.25
N ASP A 112 15.77 -26.84 13.67
CA ASP A 112 15.55 -25.60 14.42
C ASP A 112 14.07 -25.44 14.82
N ASP A 113 13.75 -24.46 15.67
CA ASP A 113 12.36 -24.21 16.04
C ASP A 113 11.55 -23.64 14.87
N ALA A 114 10.27 -24.03 14.81
CA ALA A 114 9.41 -23.68 13.70
C ALA A 114 7.98 -23.41 14.15
N PHE A 115 7.23 -22.67 13.33
CA PHE A 115 5.80 -22.48 13.49
C PHE A 115 5.05 -23.09 12.32
N ILE A 116 3.96 -23.79 12.62
CA ILE A 116 2.98 -24.27 11.65
C ILE A 116 1.72 -23.42 11.81
N TYR A 117 1.20 -22.91 10.69
CA TYR A 117 -0.02 -22.11 10.65
C TYR A 117 -1.12 -22.93 9.98
N VAL A 118 -2.29 -22.99 10.61
CA VAL A 118 -3.46 -23.70 10.11
C VAL A 118 -4.66 -22.76 10.17
N VAL A 119 -5.36 -22.59 9.05
CA VAL A 119 -6.64 -21.87 9.04
C VAL A 119 -7.70 -22.80 9.62
N VAL A 120 -8.30 -22.41 10.74
CA VAL A 120 -9.34 -23.18 11.45
C VAL A 120 -10.75 -22.61 11.25
N GLY A 121 -10.84 -21.38 10.76
CA GLY A 121 -12.10 -20.75 10.36
C GLY A 121 -11.89 -19.85 9.15
N GLU A 122 -12.81 -19.92 8.20
CA GLU A 122 -12.76 -19.07 7.01
C GLU A 122 -13.09 -17.61 7.38
N GLY A 123 -12.48 -16.67 6.66
CA GLY A 123 -12.85 -15.27 6.75
C GLY A 123 -14.20 -15.03 6.06
N GLN A 124 -14.98 -14.10 6.59
CA GLN A 124 -16.33 -13.85 6.08
C GLN A 124 -16.65 -12.37 5.98
N TRP A 125 -17.48 -12.03 4.99
CA TRP A 125 -18.04 -10.70 4.85
C TRP A 125 -19.22 -10.54 5.81
N LEU A 126 -19.11 -9.56 6.69
CA LEU A 126 -20.14 -9.15 7.63
C LEU A 126 -21.08 -8.15 6.94
N VAL A 127 -21.80 -8.60 5.93
CA VAL A 127 -22.90 -7.81 5.33
C VAL A 127 -24.14 -8.04 6.20
N ARG A 128 -24.76 -6.95 6.65
CA ARG A 128 -26.01 -6.98 7.41
C ARG A 128 -27.16 -6.66 6.45
N ASP A 129 -28.17 -7.52 6.42
CA ASP A 129 -29.46 -7.27 5.75
C ASP A 129 -30.25 -6.11 6.38
#